data_AF-A0A943N5R2-F1
#
_entry.id   AF-A0A943N5R2-F1
#
_cell.length_a   1.000
_cell.length_b   1.000
_cell.length_c   1.000
_cell.angle_alpha   90.00
_cell.angle_beta   90.00
_cell.angle_gamma   90.00
#
_symmetry.space_group_name_H-M   'P 1'
#
loop_
_entity.id
_entity.type
_entity.pdbx_description
1 polymer ?
#
loop_
_entity_poly.entity_id
_entity_poly.type
_entity_poly.pdbx_seq_one_letter_code
_entity_poly.pdbx_strand_id
1 'polypeptide(L)'
;MAPAITITSEELRERVEEHLGRWIPDSLWERSEPYARRKLDLCRERSPEIDYYNDEYLVLLTADTVRETAFSDFTIAACEALMTARGQ
;
A
#
# COMPACT_ATOMS: atom_id res chain seq x y z
N MET A 1 14.97 -14.17 13.01
CA MET A 1 14.02 -13.14 13.50
C MET A 1 13.93 -12.08 12.42
N ALA A 2 12.72 -11.69 12.02
CA ALA A 2 12.55 -10.59 11.08
C ALA A 2 13.20 -9.30 11.62
N PRO A 3 13.89 -8.51 10.78
CA PRO A 3 14.56 -7.29 11.21
C PRO A 3 13.57 -6.24 11.71
N ALA A 4 14.02 -5.31 12.56
CA ALA A 4 13.17 -4.20 12.97
C ALA A 4 12.83 -3.32 11.76
N ILE A 5 11.58 -2.81 11.71
CA ILE A 5 11.22 -1.76 10.76
C ILE A 5 11.65 -0.43 11.36
N THR A 6 12.48 0.30 10.63
CA THR A 6 13.06 1.57 11.11
C THR A 6 12.67 2.75 10.24
N ILE A 7 12.24 2.49 9.00
CA ILE A 7 11.83 3.52 8.06
C ILE A 7 10.61 4.32 8.57
N THR A 8 10.74 5.64 8.51
CA THR A 8 9.66 6.57 8.86
C THR A 8 8.55 6.55 7.80
N SER A 9 7.36 7.11 8.11
CA SER A 9 6.28 7.24 7.11
C SER A 9 6.71 8.14 5.94
N GLU A 10 7.41 9.25 6.22
CA GLU A 10 7.90 10.20 5.22
C GLU A 10 8.94 9.55 4.30
N GLU A 11 9.96 8.92 4.87
CA GLU A 11 11.01 8.23 4.09
C GLU A 11 10.41 7.06 3.29
N LEU A 12 9.46 6.31 3.86
CA LEU A 12 8.75 5.26 3.15
C LEU A 12 7.99 5.82 1.95
N ARG A 13 7.33 6.99 2.11
CA ARG A 13 6.61 7.64 1.02
C ARG A 13 7.55 8.05 -0.10
N GLU A 14 8.65 8.71 0.21
CA GLU A 14 9.64 9.14 -0.80
C GLU A 14 10.14 7.95 -1.63
N ARG A 15 10.52 6.86 -0.95
CA ARG A 15 11.02 5.64 -1.61
C ARG A 15 9.95 4.94 -2.45
N VAL A 16 8.69 4.96 -2.00
CA VAL A 16 7.58 4.41 -2.78
C VAL A 16 7.28 5.28 -3.99
N GLU A 17 7.29 6.60 -3.86
CA GLU A 17 7.09 7.53 -4.98
C GLU A 17 8.21 7.41 -6.03
N GLU A 18 9.46 7.26 -5.59
CA GLU A 18 10.60 6.95 -6.46
C GLU A 18 10.40 5.60 -7.18
N HIS A 19 10.03 4.55 -6.44
CA HIS A 19 9.77 3.23 -7.00
C HIS A 19 8.60 3.22 -8.01
N LEU A 20 7.56 4.01 -7.76
CA LEU A 20 6.40 4.13 -8.64
C LEU A 20 6.63 5.11 -9.81
N GLY A 21 7.63 5.97 -9.73
CA GLY A 21 7.87 7.06 -10.68
C GLY A 21 6.76 8.10 -10.71
N ARG A 22 6.01 8.27 -9.61
CA ARG A 22 4.89 9.23 -9.50
C ARG A 22 4.64 9.64 -8.05
N TRP A 23 4.12 10.85 -7.88
CA TRP A 23 3.63 11.33 -6.59
C TRP A 23 2.35 10.60 -6.17
N ILE A 24 2.20 10.35 -4.86
CA ILE A 24 1.03 9.68 -4.29
C ILE A 24 0.15 10.72 -3.59
N PRO A 25 -1.16 10.81 -3.88
CA PRO A 25 -2.08 11.67 -3.15
C PRO A 25 -2.13 11.36 -1.66
N ASP A 26 -2.20 12.39 -0.80
CA ASP A 26 -2.25 12.23 0.66
C ASP A 26 -3.36 11.28 1.10
N SER A 27 -4.58 11.44 0.56
CA SER A 27 -5.72 10.58 0.86
C SER A 27 -5.50 9.11 0.48
N LEU A 28 -4.71 8.85 -0.56
CA LEU A 28 -4.34 7.50 -0.98
C LEU A 28 -3.23 6.96 -0.06
N TRP A 29 -2.26 7.79 0.33
CA TRP A 29 -1.18 7.43 1.23
C TRP A 29 -1.70 7.05 2.63
N GLU A 30 -2.56 7.88 3.22
CA GLU A 30 -3.16 7.70 4.54
C GLU A 30 -3.91 6.37 4.68
N ARG A 31 -4.42 5.82 3.57
CA ARG A 31 -5.08 4.50 3.53
C ARG A 31 -4.10 3.37 3.22
N SER A 32 -3.16 3.60 2.32
CA SER A 32 -2.28 2.55 1.78
C SER A 32 -1.15 2.19 2.74
N GLU A 33 -0.51 3.18 3.38
CA GLU A 33 0.64 2.94 4.25
C GLU A 33 0.28 2.10 5.49
N PRO A 34 -0.75 2.44 6.29
CA PRO A 34 -1.10 1.63 7.45
C PRO A 34 -1.53 0.22 7.05
N TYR A 35 -2.18 0.08 5.89
CA TYR A 35 -2.60 -1.22 5.38
C TYR A 35 -1.40 -2.08 4.95
N ALA A 36 -0.38 -1.49 4.31
CA ALA A 36 0.86 -2.17 3.97
C ALA A 36 1.63 -2.64 5.23
N ARG A 37 1.73 -1.78 6.25
CA ARG A 37 2.34 -2.17 7.55
C ARG A 37 1.59 -3.33 8.21
N ARG A 38 0.25 -3.27 8.24
CA ARG A 38 -0.57 -4.37 8.75
C ARG A 38 -0.39 -5.68 7.95
N LYS A 39 -0.27 -5.61 6.62
CA LYS A 39 0.03 -6.79 5.79
C LYS A 39 1.41 -7.36 6.13
N LEU A 40 2.40 -6.52 6.34
CA LEU A 40 3.75 -6.94 6.73
C LEU A 40 3.75 -7.67 8.07
N ASP A 41 3.05 -7.13 9.07
CA ASP A 41 2.93 -7.76 10.39
C ASP A 41 2.30 -9.16 10.27
N LEU A 42 1.23 -9.30 9.49
CA LEU A 42 0.61 -10.60 9.20
C LEU A 42 1.57 -11.57 8.49
N CYS A 43 2.40 -11.09 7.58
CA CYS A 43 3.43 -11.91 6.91
C CYS A 43 4.48 -12.41 7.92
N ARG A 44 4.93 -11.55 8.83
CA ARG A 44 5.90 -11.89 9.88
C ARG A 44 5.35 -12.85 10.92
N GLU A 45 4.09 -12.71 11.29
CA GLU A 45 3.40 -13.65 12.20
C GLU A 45 3.27 -15.05 11.58
N ARG A 46 2.98 -15.13 10.27
CA ARG A 46 2.82 -16.40 9.55
C ARG A 46 4.13 -17.13 9.31
N SER A 47 5.23 -16.40 9.13
CA SER A 47 6.54 -16.96 8.79
C SER A 47 7.66 -16.20 9.53
N PRO A 48 7.81 -16.40 10.85
CA PRO A 48 8.76 -15.65 11.69
C PRO A 48 10.24 -15.94 11.40
N GLU A 49 10.53 -17.04 10.69
CA GLU A 49 11.86 -17.44 10.24
C GLU A 49 12.37 -16.60 9.06
N ILE A 50 11.48 -15.91 8.34
CA ILE A 50 11.81 -15.12 7.17
C ILE A 50 12.46 -13.79 7.60
N ASP A 51 13.68 -13.55 7.13
CA ASP A 51 14.49 -12.38 7.45
C ASP A 51 14.41 -11.24 6.42
N TYR A 52 13.86 -11.50 5.23
CA TYR A 52 13.71 -10.49 4.18
C TYR A 52 12.47 -9.59 4.34
N TYR A 53 11.63 -9.80 5.35
CA TYR A 53 10.55 -8.86 5.70
C TYR A 53 11.13 -7.63 6.38
N ASN A 54 11.85 -6.78 5.64
CA ASN A 54 12.58 -5.60 6.10
C ASN A 54 12.01 -4.30 5.51
N ASP A 55 12.71 -3.18 5.70
CA ASP A 55 12.32 -1.88 5.15
C ASP A 55 12.22 -1.91 3.62
N GLU A 56 13.12 -2.60 2.92
CA GLU A 56 13.06 -2.78 1.45
C GLU A 56 11.78 -3.49 1.01
N TYR A 57 11.44 -4.58 1.70
CA TYR A 57 10.20 -5.30 1.42
C TYR A 57 8.97 -4.45 1.72
N LEU A 58 9.01 -3.62 2.77
CA LEU A 58 7.94 -2.69 3.08
C LEU A 58 7.74 -1.66 1.97
N VAL A 59 8.79 -1.15 1.33
CA VAL A 59 8.67 -0.27 0.15
C VAL A 59 7.91 -0.97 -0.97
N LEU A 60 8.32 -2.18 -1.34
CA LEU A 60 7.68 -2.95 -2.42
C LEU A 60 6.21 -3.26 -2.09
N LEU A 61 5.94 -3.72 -0.87
CA LEU A 61 4.59 -4.02 -0.40
C LEU A 61 3.70 -2.77 -0.37
N THR A 62 4.25 -1.62 0.00
CA THR A 62 3.52 -0.36 0.04
C THR A 62 3.22 0.13 -1.38
N ALA A 63 4.16 0.01 -2.31
CA ALA A 63 3.94 0.32 -3.71
C ALA A 63 2.79 -0.49 -4.32
N ASP A 64 2.75 -1.80 -4.05
CA ASP A 64 1.64 -2.65 -4.49
C ASP A 64 0.34 -2.29 -3.81
N THR A 65 0.37 -2.02 -2.49
CA THR A 65 -0.81 -1.62 -1.75
C THR A 65 -1.40 -0.28 -2.23
N VAL A 66 -0.55 0.66 -2.67
CA VAL A 66 -0.99 1.92 -3.30
C VAL A 66 -1.69 1.64 -4.65
N ARG A 67 -1.14 0.74 -5.46
CA ARG A 67 -1.77 0.34 -6.75
C ARG A 67 -3.12 -0.34 -6.51
N GLU A 68 -3.19 -1.26 -5.56
CA GLU A 68 -4.42 -1.95 -5.18
C GLU A 68 -5.50 -0.97 -4.69
N THR A 69 -5.14 -0.03 -3.80
CA THR A 69 -6.09 0.96 -3.27
C THR A 69 -6.61 1.87 -4.38
N ALA A 70 -5.72 2.37 -5.25
CA ALA A 70 -6.12 3.18 -6.40
C ALA A 70 -7.04 2.42 -7.38
N PHE A 71 -6.75 1.14 -7.62
CA PHE A 71 -7.60 0.29 -8.45
C PHE A 71 -8.97 0.04 -7.80
N SER A 72 -9.02 -0.19 -6.49
CA SER A 72 -10.28 -0.31 -5.75
C SER A 72 -11.13 0.96 -5.86
N ASP A 73 -10.53 2.14 -5.68
CA ASP A 73 -11.25 3.41 -5.78
C ASP A 73 -11.80 3.62 -7.20
N PHE A 74 -11.00 3.32 -8.23
CA PHE A 74 -11.44 3.39 -9.62
C PHE A 74 -12.63 2.47 -9.91
N THR A 75 -12.56 1.21 -9.45
CA THR A 75 -13.62 0.23 -9.70
C THR A 75 -14.92 0.58 -8.98
N ILE A 76 -14.85 1.08 -7.75
CA ILE A 76 -16.01 1.57 -7.00
C ILE A 76 -16.66 2.73 -7.75
N ALA A 77 -15.89 3.76 -8.12
CA ALA A 77 -16.40 4.92 -8.83
C ALA A 77 -17.02 4.56 -10.19
N ALA A 78 -16.40 3.63 -10.93
CA ALA A 78 -16.92 3.14 -12.20
C ALA A 78 -18.26 2.40 -12.02
N CYS A 79 -18.38 1.54 -11.00
CA CYS A 79 -19.62 0.85 -10.67
C CYS A 79 -20.73 1.82 -10.26
N GLU A 80 -20.42 2.82 -9.43
CA GLU A 80 -21.37 3.86 -9.03
C GLU A 80 -21.90 4.62 -10.25
N ALA A 81 -21.02 5.07 -11.15
CA ALA A 81 -21.41 5.76 -12.38
C ALA A 81 -22.32 4.90 -13.28
N LEU A 82 -22.01 3.61 -13.42
CA LEU A 82 -22.85 2.67 -14.18
C LEU A 82 -24.23 2.46 -13.53
N MET A 83 -24.30 2.38 -12.20
CA MET A 83 -25.58 2.26 -11.49
C MET A 83 -26.43 3.52 -11.63
N THR A 84 -25.82 4.70 -11.52
CA THR A 84 -26.51 5.99 -11.74
C THR A 84 -27.06 6.09 -13.16
N ALA A 85 -26.25 5.72 -14.17
CA ALA A 85 -26.68 5.78 -15.58
C ALA A 85 -27.82 4.78 -15.91
N ARG A 86 -27.89 3.64 -15.21
CA ARG A 86 -28.96 2.64 -15.38
C ARG A 86 -30.26 2.99 -14.64
N GLY A 87 -30.19 3.89 -13.65
CA GLY A 87 -31.35 4.36 -12.89
C GLY A 87 -32.10 5.52 -13.53
N GLN A 88 -31.63 6.02 -14.68
CA GLN A 88 -32.31 7.00 -15.55
C GLN A 88 -32.94 6.30 -16.76
#